data_AF-A0A969VRJ1-F1
#
_entry.id   AF-A0A969VRJ1-F1
#
_cell.length_a   1.000
_cell.length_b   1.000
_cell.length_c   1.000
_cell.angle_alpha   90.00
_cell.angle_beta   90.00
_cell.angle_gamma   90.00
#
_symmetry.space_group_name_H-M   'P 1'
#
loop_
_entity.id
_entity.type
_entity.pdbx_description
1 polymer ?
#
loop_
_entity_poly.entity_id
_entity_poly.type
_entity_poly.pdbx_seq_one_letter_code
_entity_poly.pdbx_strand_id
1 'polypeptide(L)'
;MKFPRSQPLLPESKNTLALCFVLLTSFVFILTIAVLVNTVSLRALSQRKVTFVQLKDGTAARIAEQDELYREPKTIQTFVSSWVNLTWAWSGKIPGTNDPDPGIKVKGSAKVPTTAWMGSLMMESEFGKASLVELAKLVPNTIYSGKPDREFIYLTWGNREK
;
A
#
# COMPACT_ATOMS: atom_id res chain seq x y z
N MET A 1 2.03 -80.60 35.45
CA MET A 1 2.04 -79.13 35.22
C MET A 1 1.48 -78.89 33.82
N LYS A 2 0.29 -78.29 33.68
CA LYS A 2 -0.34 -78.02 32.37
C LYS A 2 -0.42 -76.51 32.19
N PHE A 3 0.24 -75.98 31.17
CA PHE A 3 0.16 -74.56 30.80
C PHE A 3 -1.13 -74.29 30.01
N PRO A 4 -1.88 -73.21 30.30
CA PRO A 4 -3.06 -72.86 29.54
C PRO A 4 -2.68 -72.38 28.14
N ARG A 5 -3.40 -72.90 27.14
CA ARG A 5 -3.18 -72.68 25.71
C ARG A 5 -3.63 -71.25 25.35
N SER A 6 -2.73 -70.42 24.85
CA SER A 6 -3.02 -69.06 24.39
C SER A 6 -4.06 -69.10 23.26
N GLN A 7 -5.16 -68.38 23.42
CA GLN A 7 -6.15 -68.21 22.35
C GLN A 7 -5.54 -67.39 21.20
N PRO A 8 -5.82 -67.73 19.93
CA PRO A 8 -5.36 -66.94 18.81
C PRO A 8 -6.06 -65.57 18.80
N LEU A 9 -5.26 -64.49 18.78
CA LEU A 9 -5.74 -63.10 18.70
C LEU A 9 -6.37 -62.72 17.36
N LEU A 10 -6.39 -63.64 16.39
CA LEU A 10 -6.88 -63.42 15.03
C LEU A 10 -8.14 -64.28 14.77
N PRO A 11 -9.26 -63.69 14.33
CA PRO A 11 -10.48 -64.43 14.04
C PRO A 11 -10.35 -65.25 12.74
N GLU A 12 -11.08 -66.35 12.68
CA GLU A 12 -11.15 -67.31 11.57
C GLU A 12 -11.39 -66.60 10.22
N SER A 13 -10.78 -67.11 9.14
CA SER A 13 -10.58 -66.44 7.83
C SER A 13 -11.81 -65.76 7.21
N LYS A 14 -13.02 -66.22 7.55
CA LYS A 14 -14.30 -65.66 7.10
C LYS A 14 -14.59 -64.28 7.71
N ASN A 15 -14.05 -63.97 8.88
CA ASN A 15 -14.27 -62.71 9.62
C ASN A 15 -13.12 -61.71 9.45
N THR A 16 -11.98 -62.12 8.89
CA THR A 16 -10.83 -61.24 8.63
C THR A 16 -11.16 -60.15 7.60
N LEU A 17 -11.94 -60.48 6.57
CA LEU A 17 -12.37 -59.52 5.55
C LEU A 17 -13.28 -58.43 6.15
N ALA A 18 -14.25 -58.84 6.97
CA ALA A 18 -15.15 -57.92 7.66
C ALA A 18 -14.39 -57.01 8.64
N LEU A 19 -13.42 -57.56 9.37
CA LEU A 19 -12.55 -56.80 10.27
C LEU A 19 -11.74 -55.73 9.51
N CYS A 20 -11.11 -56.10 8.39
CA CYS A 20 -10.39 -55.15 7.55
C CYS A 20 -11.30 -54.03 7.03
N PHE A 21 -12.53 -54.36 6.65
CA PHE A 21 -13.48 -53.37 6.16
C PHE A 21 -13.90 -52.36 7.25
N VAL A 22 -14.12 -52.84 8.48
CA VAL A 22 -14.44 -51.97 9.63
C VAL A 22 -13.25 -51.08 9.98
N LEU A 23 -12.03 -51.62 10.00
CA LEU A 23 -10.83 -50.85 10.29
C LEU A 23 -10.57 -49.78 9.23
N LEU A 24 -10.71 -50.13 7.96
CA LEU A 24 -10.47 -49.21 6.84
C LEU A 24 -11.54 -48.10 6.81
N THR A 25 -12.80 -48.43 7.07
CA THR A 25 -13.88 -47.45 7.19
C THR A 25 -13.67 -46.50 8.36
N SER A 26 -13.28 -47.02 9.52
CA SER A 26 -12.95 -46.21 10.70
C SER A 26 -11.78 -45.27 10.43
N PHE A 27 -10.74 -45.76 9.76
CA PHE A 27 -9.58 -44.95 9.39
C PHE A 27 -9.93 -43.82 8.41
N VAL A 28 -10.72 -44.13 7.38
CA VAL A 28 -11.23 -43.12 6.42
C VAL A 28 -12.11 -42.08 7.12
N PHE A 29 -12.92 -42.51 8.09
CA PHE A 29 -13.76 -41.60 8.88
C PHE A 29 -12.91 -40.63 9.72
N ILE A 30 -11.89 -41.13 10.40
CA ILE A 30 -10.95 -40.29 11.18
C ILE A 30 -10.21 -39.30 10.27
N LEU A 31 -9.72 -39.76 9.11
CA LEU A 31 -9.08 -38.88 8.13
C LEU A 31 -10.03 -37.80 7.63
N THR A 32 -11.30 -38.15 7.39
CA THR A 32 -12.32 -37.18 6.97
C THR A 32 -12.53 -36.09 8.01
N ILE A 33 -12.61 -36.45 9.30
CA ILE A 33 -12.70 -35.49 10.40
C ILE A 33 -11.45 -34.60 10.46
N ALA A 34 -10.26 -35.19 10.33
CA ALA A 34 -9.01 -34.43 10.34
C ALA A 34 -8.95 -33.40 9.20
N VAL A 35 -9.39 -33.77 7.99
CA VAL A 35 -9.49 -32.84 6.85
C VAL A 35 -10.48 -31.72 7.16
N LEU A 36 -11.65 -32.02 7.71
CA LEU A 36 -12.65 -31.03 8.10
C LEU A 36 -12.11 -29.99 9.10
N VAL A 37 -11.39 -30.44 10.13
CA VAL A 37 -10.75 -29.54 11.11
C VAL A 37 -9.69 -28.65 10.45
N ASN A 38 -8.91 -29.20 9.52
CA ASN A 38 -7.93 -28.42 8.75
C ASN A 38 -8.62 -27.37 7.88
N THR A 39 -9.71 -27.72 7.19
CA THR A 39 -10.46 -26.77 6.36
C THR A 39 -11.04 -25.62 7.19
N VAL A 40 -11.60 -25.90 8.37
CA VAL A 40 -12.10 -24.85 9.28
C VAL A 40 -10.96 -23.94 9.76
N SER A 41 -9.82 -24.51 10.12
CA SER A 41 -8.65 -23.75 10.56
C SER A 41 -8.06 -22.89 9.43
N LEU A 42 -7.98 -23.44 8.22
CA LEU A 42 -7.56 -22.71 7.02
C LEU A 42 -8.52 -21.58 6.67
N ARG A 43 -9.84 -21.79 6.82
CA ARG A 43 -10.84 -20.74 6.63
C ARG A 43 -10.65 -19.60 7.64
N ALA A 44 -10.40 -19.92 8.91
CA ALA A 44 -10.15 -18.92 9.95
C ALA A 44 -8.85 -18.13 9.69
N LEU A 45 -7.81 -18.77 9.16
CA LEU A 45 -6.57 -18.11 8.76
C LEU A 45 -6.75 -17.24 7.51
N SER A 46 -7.48 -17.73 6.51
CA SER A 46 -7.77 -16.96 5.28
C SER A 46 -8.63 -15.73 5.53
N GLN A 47 -9.45 -15.74 6.59
CA GLN A 47 -10.24 -14.57 7.00
C GLN A 47 -9.42 -13.51 7.75
N ARG A 48 -8.25 -13.86 8.29
CA ARG A 48 -7.31 -12.88 8.84
C ARG A 48 -6.57 -12.23 7.66
N LYS A 49 -7.05 -11.06 7.20
CA LYS A 49 -6.40 -10.27 6.15
C LYS A 49 -5.14 -9.57 6.69
N VAL A 50 -4.17 -10.35 7.16
CA VAL A 50 -2.86 -9.81 7.56
C VAL A 50 -2.11 -9.32 6.31
N THR A 51 -2.29 -8.04 5.98
CA THR A 51 -1.57 -7.40 4.89
C THR A 51 -0.18 -7.02 5.38
N PHE A 52 0.83 -7.79 4.97
CA PHE A 52 2.23 -7.42 5.15
C PHE A 52 2.63 -6.48 4.02
N VAL A 53 3.07 -5.26 4.35
CA VAL A 53 3.69 -4.36 3.38
C VAL A 53 5.17 -4.21 3.70
N GLN A 54 6.00 -4.24 2.67
CA GLN A 54 7.41 -3.93 2.78
C GLN A 54 7.58 -2.43 2.58
N LEU A 55 8.18 -1.76 3.57
CA LEU A 55 8.47 -0.34 3.52
C LEU A 55 9.67 -0.10 2.60
N LYS A 56 9.84 1.15 2.15
CA LYS A 56 10.93 1.56 1.23
C LYS A 56 12.33 1.33 1.81
N ASP A 57 12.44 1.21 3.13
CA ASP A 57 13.67 0.91 3.86
C ASP A 57 13.97 -0.60 3.97
N GLY A 58 13.12 -1.44 3.36
CA GLY A 58 13.23 -2.89 3.39
C GLY A 58 12.64 -3.53 4.65
N THR A 59 12.13 -2.75 5.60
CA THR A 59 11.49 -3.29 6.81
C THR A 59 10.09 -3.80 6.51
N ALA A 60 9.71 -4.89 7.15
CA ALA A 60 8.34 -5.40 7.10
C ALA A 60 7.60 -4.92 8.35
N ALA A 61 6.64 -4.01 8.17
CA ALA A 61 5.80 -3.56 9.26
C ALA A 61 4.45 -4.29 9.24
N ARG A 62 3.99 -4.70 10.42
CA ARG A 62 2.62 -5.19 10.59
C ARG A 62 1.71 -3.98 10.74
N ILE A 63 1.01 -3.62 9.67
CA ILE A 63 0.07 -2.50 9.68
C ILE A 63 -1.31 -3.01 10.10
N ALA A 64 -2.02 -2.21 10.91
CA ALA A 64 -3.41 -2.50 11.25
C ALA A 64 -4.27 -2.43 9.98
N GLU A 65 -5.20 -3.38 9.83
CA GLU A 65 -6.15 -3.34 8.72
C GLU A 65 -6.97 -2.04 8.82
N GLN A 66 -6.81 -1.18 7.83
CA GLN A 66 -7.55 0.07 7.69
C GLN A 66 -8.34 0.04 6.39
N ASP A 67 -9.42 0.81 6.35
CA ASP A 67 -10.25 0.97 5.15
C ASP A 67 -9.41 1.50 3.98
N GLU A 68 -9.78 1.16 2.75
CA GLU A 68 -9.09 1.56 1.53
C GLU A 68 -8.95 3.09 1.41
N LEU A 69 -9.95 3.81 1.92
CA LEU A 69 -10.02 5.26 1.91
C LEU A 69 -9.41 5.92 3.14
N TYR A 70 -8.93 5.14 4.11
CA TYR A 70 -8.30 5.70 5.29
C TYR A 70 -6.95 6.34 4.93
N ARG A 71 -6.75 7.56 5.44
CA ARG A 71 -5.50 8.31 5.31
C ARG A 71 -5.15 8.89 6.67
N GLU A 72 -3.91 8.70 7.10
CA GLU A 72 -3.42 9.31 8.33
C GLU A 72 -3.44 10.84 8.21
N PRO A 73 -3.83 11.59 9.26
CA PRO A 73 -3.87 13.05 9.22
C PRO A 73 -2.54 13.67 8.81
N LYS A 74 -1.43 13.08 9.25
CA LYS A 74 -0.07 13.51 8.90
C LYS A 74 0.20 13.37 7.41
N THR A 75 -0.25 12.29 6.77
CA THR A 75 -0.09 12.08 5.33
C THR A 75 -0.85 13.14 4.54
N ILE A 76 -2.09 13.46 4.95
CA ILE A 76 -2.89 14.52 4.32
C ILE A 76 -2.18 15.87 4.47
N GLN A 77 -1.69 16.18 5.68
CA GLN A 77 -0.97 17.42 5.95
C GLN A 77 0.29 17.55 5.10
N THR A 78 1.11 16.49 5.00
CA THR A 78 2.30 16.47 4.16
C THR A 78 1.94 16.64 2.70
N PHE A 79 0.92 15.93 2.21
CA PHE A 79 0.47 16.04 0.82
C PHE A 79 0.06 17.46 0.46
N VAL A 80 -0.81 18.09 1.27
CA VAL A 80 -1.27 19.47 1.05
C VAL A 80 -0.10 20.45 1.11
N SER A 81 0.80 20.30 2.10
CA SER A 81 1.96 21.18 2.23
C SER A 81 2.91 21.08 1.03
N SER A 82 3.18 19.87 0.56
CA SER A 82 3.98 19.63 -0.65
C SER A 82 3.31 20.21 -1.90
N TRP A 83 2.00 20.01 -2.05
CA TRP A 83 1.26 20.52 -3.19
C TRP A 83 1.26 22.05 -3.23
N VAL A 84 1.01 22.73 -2.10
CA VAL A 84 1.05 24.20 -2.01
C VAL A 84 2.44 24.73 -2.35
N ASN A 85 3.49 24.12 -1.80
CA ASN A 85 4.86 24.54 -2.06
C ASN A 85 5.22 24.38 -3.55
N LEU A 86 4.91 23.24 -4.17
CA LEU A 86 5.16 23.03 -5.60
C LEU A 86 4.37 24.02 -6.46
N THR A 87 3.11 24.27 -6.11
CA THR A 87 2.20 25.09 -6.91
C THR A 87 2.51 26.58 -6.81
N TRP A 88 2.93 27.09 -5.65
CA TRP A 88 3.04 28.53 -5.38
C TRP A 88 4.44 29.05 -5.05
N ALA A 89 5.40 28.19 -4.65
CA ALA A 89 6.75 28.63 -4.34
C ALA A 89 7.61 28.74 -5.61
N TRP A 90 7.38 29.81 -6.38
CA TRP A 90 8.09 30.05 -7.63
C TRP A 90 9.44 30.72 -7.38
N SER A 91 10.52 29.95 -7.53
CA SER A 91 11.90 30.44 -7.34
C SER A 91 12.54 31.01 -8.61
N GLY A 92 11.97 30.72 -9.78
CA GLY A 92 12.59 31.04 -11.07
C GLY A 92 13.81 30.18 -11.40
N LYS A 93 14.05 29.10 -10.66
CA LYS A 93 15.15 28.16 -10.84
C LYS A 93 14.64 26.73 -10.98
N ILE A 94 15.39 25.91 -11.72
CA ILE A 94 15.08 24.49 -11.85
C ILE A 94 15.29 23.79 -10.49
N PRO A 95 14.34 22.96 -10.01
CA PRO A 95 14.51 22.24 -8.76
C PRO A 95 15.79 21.40 -8.74
N GLY A 96 16.63 21.61 -7.73
CA GLY A 96 17.90 20.89 -7.56
C GLY A 96 19.09 21.46 -8.34
N THR A 97 18.89 22.52 -9.14
CA THR A 97 20.00 23.24 -9.79
C THR A 97 19.91 24.74 -9.51
N ASN A 98 20.96 25.48 -9.89
CA ASN A 98 20.98 26.95 -9.82
C ASN A 98 20.61 27.61 -11.15
N ASP A 99 20.24 26.80 -12.15
CA ASP A 99 19.94 27.28 -13.48
C ASP A 99 18.56 27.93 -13.51
N PRO A 100 18.39 29.01 -14.30
CA PRO A 100 17.09 29.65 -14.47
C PRO A 100 16.08 28.68 -15.10
N ASP A 101 14.86 28.66 -14.57
CA ASP A 101 13.78 27.82 -15.08
C ASP A 101 13.22 28.42 -16.38
N PRO A 102 13.30 27.73 -17.54
CA PRO A 102 12.74 28.24 -18.80
C PRO A 102 11.20 28.20 -18.84
N GLY A 103 10.57 27.51 -17.89
CA GLY A 103 9.15 27.26 -17.79
C GLY A 103 8.64 26.21 -18.80
N ILE A 104 7.55 25.56 -18.44
CA ILE A 104 6.86 24.56 -19.27
C ILE A 104 5.71 25.25 -20.01
N LYS A 105 5.62 25.01 -21.32
CA LYS A 105 4.53 25.54 -22.15
C LYS A 105 3.26 24.72 -21.93
N VAL A 106 2.14 25.38 -21.66
CA VAL A 106 0.85 24.72 -21.43
C VAL A 106 -0.07 24.87 -22.64
N LYS A 107 -0.32 26.12 -23.05
CA LYS A 107 -1.17 26.44 -24.22
C LYS A 107 -0.70 27.74 -24.86
N GLY A 108 -0.40 27.69 -26.17
CA GLY A 108 0.12 28.84 -26.90
C GLY A 108 1.46 29.32 -26.35
N SER A 109 1.55 30.62 -26.05
CA SER A 109 2.73 31.26 -25.42
C SER A 109 2.71 31.21 -23.89
N ALA A 110 1.64 30.71 -23.26
CA ALA A 110 1.51 30.67 -21.82
C ALA A 110 2.44 29.61 -21.21
N LYS A 111 3.16 30.01 -20.16
CA LYS A 111 4.14 29.18 -19.46
C LYS A 111 3.81 29.09 -17.98
N VAL A 112 4.25 27.99 -17.38
CA VAL A 112 4.21 27.75 -15.94
C VAL A 112 5.60 27.33 -15.45
N PRO A 113 5.97 27.62 -14.21
CA PRO A 113 7.19 27.09 -13.60
C PRO A 113 7.18 25.57 -13.60
N THR A 114 8.36 24.98 -13.68
CA THR A 114 8.54 23.52 -13.61
C THR A 114 7.98 22.97 -12.29
N THR A 115 8.14 23.69 -11.18
CA THR A 115 7.55 23.32 -9.87
C THR A 115 6.03 23.28 -9.91
N ALA A 116 5.38 24.29 -10.50
CA ALA A 116 3.93 24.35 -10.60
C ALA A 116 3.37 23.25 -11.51
N TRP A 117 4.09 22.93 -12.59
CA TRP A 117 3.78 21.77 -13.42
C TRP A 117 3.86 20.47 -12.64
N MET A 118 4.90 20.26 -11.83
CA MET A 118 4.99 19.08 -10.95
C MET A 118 3.84 19.02 -9.94
N GLY A 119 3.42 20.16 -9.38
CA GLY A 119 2.26 20.24 -8.49
C GLY A 119 0.96 19.77 -9.15
N SER A 120 0.78 20.03 -10.45
CA SER A 120 -0.40 19.55 -11.19
C SER A 120 -0.45 18.03 -11.36
N LEU A 121 0.71 17.36 -11.37
CA LEU A 121 0.80 15.89 -11.47
C LEU A 121 0.33 15.19 -10.19
N MET A 122 0.24 15.92 -9.07
CA MET A 122 -0.31 15.39 -7.81
C MET A 122 -1.85 15.39 -7.80
N MET A 123 -2.49 16.01 -8.79
CA MET A 123 -3.93 16.11 -8.91
C MET A 123 -4.48 15.12 -9.95
N GLU A 124 -5.80 15.01 -10.03
CA GLU A 124 -6.48 14.31 -11.12
C GLU A 124 -6.06 14.90 -12.48
N SER A 125 -5.94 14.07 -13.51
CA SER A 125 -5.27 14.42 -14.78
C SER A 125 -5.92 15.62 -15.48
N GLU A 126 -7.25 15.64 -15.56
CA GLU A 126 -7.97 16.70 -16.25
C GLU A 126 -7.99 17.99 -15.42
N PHE A 127 -8.19 17.87 -14.10
CA PHE A 127 -8.06 19.02 -13.19
C PHE A 127 -6.66 19.64 -13.21
N GLY A 128 -5.62 18.81 -13.19
CA GLY A 128 -4.22 19.23 -13.25
C GLY A 128 -3.95 20.05 -14.51
N LYS A 129 -4.32 19.52 -15.69
CA LYS A 129 -4.18 20.23 -16.97
C LYS A 129 -4.94 21.55 -16.99
N ALA A 130 -6.19 21.56 -16.51
CA ALA A 130 -7.01 22.77 -16.48
C ALA A 130 -6.42 23.84 -15.54
N SER A 131 -5.93 23.43 -14.36
CA SER A 131 -5.33 24.35 -13.38
C SER A 131 -4.08 25.05 -13.90
N LEU A 132 -3.27 24.37 -14.73
CA LEU A 132 -2.06 24.96 -15.32
C LEU A 132 -2.38 26.12 -16.26
N VAL A 133 -3.52 26.10 -16.96
CA VAL A 133 -3.94 27.20 -17.84
C VAL A 133 -4.28 28.44 -17.04
N GLU A 134 -4.92 28.28 -15.88
CA GLU A 134 -5.24 29.39 -14.98
C GLU A 134 -4.00 29.89 -14.23
N LEU A 135 -3.14 28.99 -13.76
CA LEU A 135 -1.87 29.34 -13.12
C LEU A 135 -0.98 30.15 -14.07
N ALA A 136 -0.92 29.80 -15.35
CA ALA A 136 -0.13 30.53 -16.33
C ALA A 136 -0.53 32.01 -16.48
N LYS A 137 -1.76 32.38 -16.11
CA LYS A 137 -2.24 33.79 -16.12
C LYS A 137 -1.76 34.57 -14.89
N LEU A 138 -1.48 33.88 -13.79
CA LEU A 138 -1.08 34.47 -12.51
C LEU A 138 0.43 34.59 -12.36
N VAL A 139 1.18 33.73 -13.05
CA VAL A 139 2.64 33.67 -12.97
C VAL A 139 3.25 34.90 -13.66
N PRO A 140 4.02 35.74 -12.93
CA PRO A 140 4.68 36.88 -13.54
C PRO A 140 5.88 36.41 -14.39
N ASN A 141 6.04 36.97 -15.59
CA ASN A 141 7.13 36.60 -16.51
C ASN A 141 8.54 36.87 -15.94
N THR A 142 8.66 37.69 -14.89
CA THR A 142 9.92 38.08 -14.26
C THR A 142 10.67 36.89 -13.65
N ILE A 143 9.96 35.86 -13.17
CA ILE A 143 10.60 34.70 -12.53
C ILE A 143 11.48 33.89 -13.48
N TYR A 144 11.15 33.84 -14.77
CA TYR A 144 11.92 33.08 -15.77
C TYR A 144 13.28 33.71 -16.08
N SER A 145 13.50 34.96 -15.66
CA SER A 145 14.77 35.66 -15.77
C SER A 145 15.70 35.43 -14.56
N GLY A 146 15.34 34.51 -13.66
CA GLY A 146 16.12 34.20 -12.45
C GLY A 146 15.96 35.24 -11.33
N LYS A 147 15.02 36.18 -11.46
CA LYS A 147 14.65 37.14 -10.42
C LYS A 147 13.29 36.74 -9.84
N PRO A 148 13.25 35.99 -8.72
CA PRO A 148 11.98 35.70 -8.07
C PRO A 148 11.34 37.02 -7.63
N ASP A 149 10.08 37.25 -8.02
CA ASP A 149 9.36 38.48 -7.65
C ASP A 149 9.02 38.49 -6.16
N ARG A 150 8.97 37.31 -5.52
CA ARG A 150 8.80 37.12 -4.07
C ARG A 150 9.46 35.82 -3.63
N GLU A 151 10.37 35.91 -2.66
CA GLU A 151 10.83 34.75 -1.90
C GLU A 151 9.66 34.26 -1.04
N PHE A 152 8.92 33.26 -1.51
CA PHE A 152 7.85 32.65 -0.73
C PHE A 152 8.50 31.94 0.46
N ILE A 153 8.27 32.47 1.65
CA ILE A 153 8.71 31.88 2.91
C ILE A 153 8.14 30.47 2.97
N TYR A 154 9.01 29.45 3.07
CA TYR A 154 8.61 28.08 3.33
C TYR A 154 7.70 28.06 4.56
N LEU A 155 6.40 27.85 4.36
CA LEU A 155 5.46 27.67 5.46
C LEU A 155 5.74 26.29 6.06
N THR A 156 6.68 26.22 6.99
CA THR A 156 6.93 25.03 7.79
C THR A 156 5.78 24.89 8.79
N TRP A 157 4.71 24.20 8.36
CA TRP A 157 3.61 23.87 9.27
C TRP A 157 4.01 22.64 10.10
N GLY A 158 4.66 22.90 11.24
CA GLY A 158 4.89 21.91 12.30
C GLY A 158 6.35 21.65 12.68
N ASN A 159 6.88 22.41 13.63
CA ASN A 159 7.24 21.93 14.98
C ASN A 159 7.79 23.10 15.79
N ARG A 160 6.90 23.87 16.43
CA ARG A 160 7.26 24.80 17.52
C ARG A 160 6.71 24.23 18.82
N GLU A 161 7.17 23.05 19.19
CA GLU A 161 7.15 22.63 20.60
C GLU A 161 8.58 22.28 20.98
N LYS A 162 8.99 22.84 22.13
CA LYS A 162 10.28 22.61 22.78
C LYS A 162 10.32 21.21 23.37
#